data_AF-A0A434FKD1-F1
#
_entry.id   AF-A0A434FKD1-F1
#
_cell.length_a   1.000
_cell.length_b   1.000
_cell.length_c   1.000
_cell.angle_alpha   90.00
_cell.angle_beta   90.00
_cell.angle_gamma   90.00
#
_symmetry.space_group_name_H-M   'P 1'
#
loop_
_entity.id
_entity.type
_entity.pdbx_description
1 polymer ?
#
loop_
_entity_poly.entity_id
_entity_poly.type
_entity_poly.pdbx_seq_one_letter_code
_entity_poly.pdbx_strand_id
1 'polypeptide(L)'
;MLYAILRRFGQMLFVMFGISVIVFLIFFATPGADPAARIAGRNASPEVLAAVRHSFGFDQPLYVQYTRMMEKIFVTGDLTSFVNRGWKVVPAVMDSIPVTLSLVFGAAVLWVVVSIIIGIVAAATRDSWLDK
;
A
#
# COMPACT_ATOMS: atom_id res chain seq x y z
N MET A 1 0.69 9.00 30.64
CA MET A 1 -0.03 8.27 29.57
C MET A 1 -0.16 9.10 28.29
N LEU A 2 -0.61 10.37 28.33
CA LEU A 2 -0.74 11.23 27.14
C LEU A 2 0.55 11.37 26.31
N TYR A 3 1.69 11.59 26.96
CA TYR A 3 3.00 11.66 26.28
C TYR A 3 3.36 10.36 25.55
N ALA A 4 3.04 9.20 26.13
CA ALA A 4 3.30 7.91 25.49
C ALA A 4 2.40 7.69 24.26
N ILE A 5 1.15 8.14 24.32
CA ILE A 5 0.20 8.10 23.18
C ILE A 5 0.70 9.00 22.06
N LEU A 6 1.06 10.25 22.36
CA LEU A 6 1.58 11.21 21.37
C LEU A 6 2.88 10.70 20.73
N ARG A 7 3.79 10.14 21.52
CA ARG A 7 5.02 9.54 21.00
C ARG A 7 4.74 8.38 20.05
N ARG A 8 3.83 7.47 20.42
CA ARG A 8 3.44 6.34 19.56
C ARG A 8 2.74 6.80 18.29
N PHE A 9 1.88 7.81 18.39
CA PHE A 9 1.20 8.39 17.24
C PHE A 9 2.18 9.05 16.26
N GLY A 10 3.16 9.80 16.77
CA GLY A 10 4.24 10.37 15.95
C GLY A 10 5.09 9.29 15.25
N GLN A 11 5.44 8.21 15.97
CA GLN A 11 6.13 7.07 15.38
C GLN A 11 5.31 6.39 14.28
N MET A 12 4.01 6.20 14.50
CA MET A 12 3.09 5.63 13.51
C MET A 12 3.04 6.50 12.26
N LEU A 13 2.87 7.82 12.40
CA LEU A 13 2.87 8.73 11.26
C LEU A 13 4.19 8.72 10.48
N PHE A 14 5.32 8.67 11.20
CA PHE A 14 6.64 8.58 10.57
C PHE A 14 6.80 7.29 9.75
N VAL A 15 6.39 6.15 10.30
CA VAL A 15 6.43 4.86 9.59
C VAL A 15 5.48 4.86 8.39
N MET A 16 4.26 5.36 8.55
CA MET A 16 3.28 5.48 7.46
C MET A 16 3.82 6.36 6.33
N PHE A 17 4.42 7.51 6.66
CA PHE A 17 5.07 8.39 5.70
C PHE A 17 6.24 7.69 4.99
N GLY A 18 7.09 6.97 5.73
CA GLY A 18 8.19 6.20 5.15
C GLY A 18 7.67 5.17 4.14
N ILE A 19 6.63 4.41 4.50
CA ILE A 19 6.01 3.43 3.61
C ILE A 19 5.40 4.10 2.38
N SER A 20 4.70 5.23 2.52
CA SER A 20 4.09 5.91 1.37
C SER A 20 5.14 6.43 0.39
N VAL A 21 6.26 6.96 0.89
CA VAL A 21 7.39 7.38 0.04
C VAL A 21 8.03 6.17 -0.65
N ILE A 22 8.28 5.08 0.07
CA ILE A 22 8.87 3.86 -0.51
C ILE A 22 7.97 3.28 -1.60
N VAL A 23 6.67 3.14 -1.35
CA VAL A 23 5.71 2.62 -2.33
C VAL A 23 5.65 3.52 -3.57
N PHE A 24 5.65 4.85 -3.36
CA PHE A 24 5.73 5.82 -4.46
C PHE A 24 7.00 5.61 -5.30
N LEU A 25 8.16 5.53 -4.65
CA LEU A 25 9.44 5.33 -5.35
C LEU A 25 9.50 4.00 -6.09
N ILE A 26 9.01 2.91 -5.50
CA ILE A 26 8.93 1.59 -6.15
C ILE A 26 8.10 1.69 -7.42
N PHE A 27 6.97 2.41 -7.39
CA PHE A 27 6.12 2.59 -8.55
C PHE A 27 6.87 3.25 -9.73
N PHE A 28 7.67 4.29 -9.47
CA PHE A 28 8.46 4.98 -10.50
C PHE A 28 9.77 4.24 -10.88
N ALA A 29 10.35 3.47 -9.95
CA ALA A 29 11.54 2.68 -10.19
C ALA A 29 11.27 1.39 -10.99
N THR A 30 10.00 0.96 -11.06
CA THR A 30 9.61 -0.24 -11.80
C THR A 30 9.88 -0.07 -13.30
N PRO A 31 10.73 -0.92 -13.93
CA PRO A 31 11.00 -0.84 -15.35
C PRO A 31 9.73 -0.98 -16.20
N GLY A 32 9.56 -0.14 -17.22
CA GLY A 32 8.36 -0.13 -18.07
C GLY A 32 7.11 0.45 -17.41
N ALA A 33 7.23 1.06 -16.24
CA ALA A 33 6.13 1.70 -15.53
C ALA A 33 5.96 3.18 -15.86
N ASP A 34 6.40 3.66 -17.03
CA ASP A 34 6.05 5.02 -17.48
C ASP A 34 4.52 5.14 -17.44
N PRO A 35 3.97 5.89 -16.45
CA PRO A 35 2.53 5.93 -16.25
C PRO A 35 1.87 6.61 -17.44
N ALA A 36 2.56 7.52 -18.13
CA ALA A 36 2.06 8.12 -19.35
C ALA A 36 1.97 7.10 -20.49
N ALA A 37 2.96 6.22 -20.65
CA ALA A 37 2.92 5.16 -21.66
C ALA A 37 1.79 4.15 -21.37
N ARG A 38 1.55 3.83 -20.10
CA ARG A 38 0.43 2.97 -19.69
C ARG A 38 -0.94 3.60 -19.98
N ILE A 39 -1.08 4.91 -19.75
CA ILE A 39 -2.32 5.65 -20.00
C ILE A 39 -2.55 5.88 -21.50
N ALA A 40 -1.48 6.20 -22.24
CA ALA A 40 -1.52 6.48 -23.67
C ALA A 40 -1.80 5.21 -24.48
N GLY A 41 -1.41 4.03 -23.97
CA GLY A 41 -1.65 2.74 -24.59
C GLY A 41 -0.45 2.23 -25.41
N ARG A 42 -0.51 0.96 -25.82
CA ARG A 42 0.64 0.23 -26.43
C ARG A 42 1.23 0.87 -27.70
N ASN A 43 0.44 1.66 -28.44
CA ASN A 43 0.84 2.24 -29.75
C ASN A 43 0.59 3.76 -29.83
N ALA A 44 0.65 4.47 -28.70
CA ALA A 44 0.46 5.92 -28.73
C ALA A 44 1.56 6.63 -29.54
N SER A 45 1.19 7.65 -30.32
CA SER A 45 2.19 8.50 -30.99
C SER A 45 3.02 9.27 -29.96
N PRO A 46 4.25 9.68 -30.30
CA PRO A 46 5.07 10.50 -29.41
C PRO A 46 4.36 11.80 -28.96
N GLU A 47 3.53 12.40 -29.82
CA GLU A 47 2.77 13.59 -29.45
C GLU A 47 1.71 13.28 -28.39
N VAL A 48 0.98 12.16 -28.52
CA VAL A 48 -0.01 11.73 -27.53
C VAL A 48 0.67 11.41 -26.20
N LEU A 49 1.83 10.76 -26.23
CA LEU A 49 2.59 10.45 -25.02
C LEU A 49 3.02 11.73 -24.29
N ALA A 50 3.54 12.72 -25.01
CA ALA A 50 3.93 14.01 -24.43
C ALA A 50 2.72 14.77 -23.86
N ALA A 51 1.60 14.78 -24.58
CA ALA A 51 0.36 15.40 -24.11
C ALA A 51 -0.15 14.74 -22.83
N VAL A 52 -0.09 13.40 -22.72
CA VAL A 52 -0.45 12.67 -21.51
C VAL A 52 0.51 12.98 -20.37
N ARG A 53 1.83 12.99 -20.60
CA ARG A 53 2.81 13.36 -19.56
C ARG A 53 2.51 14.72 -18.95
N HIS A 54 2.29 15.72 -19.81
CA HIS A 54 1.99 17.09 -19.37
C HIS A 54 0.63 17.19 -18.66
N SER A 55 -0.42 16.57 -19.21
CA SER A 55 -1.78 16.64 -18.64
C SER A 55 -1.87 16.02 -17.25
N PHE A 56 -1.12 14.94 -17.01
CA PHE A 56 -1.08 14.26 -15.71
C PHE A 56 0.02 14.80 -14.77
N GLY A 57 0.93 15.64 -15.27
CA GLY A 57 2.05 16.22 -14.52
C GLY A 57 3.17 15.23 -14.24
N PHE A 58 3.33 14.20 -15.07
CA PHE A 58 4.44 13.23 -14.95
C PHE A 58 5.78 13.81 -15.41
N ASP A 59 5.76 14.97 -16.06
CA ASP A 59 6.91 15.81 -16.41
C ASP A 59 7.42 16.66 -15.23
N GLN A 60 6.66 16.73 -14.13
CA GLN A 60 7.04 17.51 -12.95
C GLN A 60 8.03 16.76 -12.05
N PRO A 61 8.82 17.47 -11.22
CA PRO A 61 9.70 16.82 -10.25
C PRO A 61 8.96 15.85 -9.32
N LEU A 62 9.64 14.76 -8.90
CA LEU A 62 9.03 13.69 -8.09
C LEU A 62 8.37 14.18 -6.79
N TYR A 63 8.95 15.20 -6.15
CA TYR A 63 8.36 15.77 -4.93
C TYR A 63 6.99 16.42 -5.19
N VAL A 64 6.79 17.05 -6.36
CA VAL A 64 5.52 17.66 -6.75
C VAL A 64 4.48 16.58 -7.05
N GLN A 65 4.90 15.52 -7.74
CA GLN A 65 4.05 14.36 -8.00
C GLN A 65 3.63 13.67 -6.69
N TYR A 66 4.53 13.56 -5.73
CA TYR A 66 4.23 13.01 -4.41
C TYR A 66 3.25 13.90 -3.62
N THR A 67 3.45 15.22 -3.58
CA THR A 67 2.52 16.13 -2.89
C THR A 67 1.13 16.09 -3.51
N ARG A 68 1.03 16.01 -4.85
CA ARG A 68 -0.25 15.85 -5.54
C ARG A 68 -0.92 14.51 -5.21
N MET A 69 -0.14 13.44 -5.08
CA MET A 69 -0.66 12.15 -4.62
C MET A 69 -1.22 12.26 -3.19
N MET A 70 -0.49 12.90 -2.27
CA MET A 70 -0.95 13.11 -0.90
C MET A 70 -2.22 13.97 -0.84
N GLU A 71 -2.30 15.03 -1.64
CA GLU A 71 -3.51 15.86 -1.77
C GLU A 71 -4.72 15.03 -2.26
N LYS A 72 -4.52 14.17 -3.26
CA LYS A 72 -5.58 13.28 -3.75
C LYS A 72 -6.04 12.26 -2.72
N ILE A 73 -5.12 11.76 -1.89
CA ILE A 73 -5.43 10.77 -0.85
C ILE A 73 -6.17 11.43 0.32
N PHE A 74 -5.72 12.58 0.80
CA PHE A 74 -6.18 13.15 2.07
C PHE A 74 -7.17 14.31 1.94
N VAL A 75 -7.14 15.05 0.83
CA VAL A 75 -7.93 16.28 0.66
C VAL A 75 -9.06 16.08 -0.32
N THR A 76 -8.76 15.71 -1.57
CA THR A 76 -9.80 15.63 -2.61
C THR A 76 -10.52 14.29 -2.63
N GLY A 77 -9.86 13.21 -2.21
CA GLY A 77 -10.38 11.84 -2.30
C GLY A 77 -10.56 11.34 -3.74
N ASP A 78 -10.09 12.10 -4.74
CA ASP A 78 -10.20 11.75 -6.15
C ASP A 78 -9.11 10.76 -6.57
N LEU A 79 -9.31 9.51 -6.17
CA LEU A 79 -8.46 8.37 -6.54
C LEU A 79 -9.13 7.64 -7.70
N THR A 80 -8.70 7.97 -8.91
CA THR A 80 -9.14 7.33 -10.15
C THR A 80 -8.03 6.48 -10.77
N SER A 81 -8.40 5.33 -11.32
CA SER A 81 -7.44 4.42 -11.95
C SER A 81 -6.96 4.96 -13.30
N PHE A 82 -5.64 4.89 -13.51
CA PHE A 82 -5.00 5.22 -14.78
C PHE A 82 -5.21 4.15 -15.86
N VAL A 83 -5.34 2.88 -15.45
CA VAL A 83 -5.48 1.74 -16.35
C VAL A 83 -6.95 1.53 -16.72
N ASN A 84 -7.83 1.56 -15.73
CA ASN A 84 -9.28 1.42 -15.91
C ASN A 84 -9.91 2.81 -15.75
N ARG A 85 -9.84 3.63 -16.81
CA ARG A 85 -10.36 5.02 -16.77
C ARG A 85 -11.80 5.04 -16.27
N GLY A 86 -12.07 5.92 -15.30
CA GLY A 86 -13.39 6.09 -14.69
C GLY A 86 -13.64 5.21 -13.45
N TRP A 87 -12.75 4.27 -13.12
CA TRP A 87 -12.89 3.48 -11.90
C TRP A 87 -12.43 4.28 -10.70
N LYS A 88 -13.35 4.48 -9.75
CA LYS A 88 -13.06 5.06 -8.43
C LYS A 88 -12.39 3.99 -7.57
N VAL A 89 -11.21 4.31 -7.04
CA VAL A 89 -10.41 3.37 -6.24
C VAL A 89 -11.03 3.16 -4.86
N VAL A 90 -11.55 4.22 -4.22
CA VAL A 90 -12.09 4.11 -2.85
C VAL A 90 -13.23 3.09 -2.76
N PRO A 91 -14.28 3.13 -3.61
CA PRO A 91 -15.33 2.11 -3.59
C PRO A 91 -14.80 0.70 -3.86
N ALA A 92 -13.89 0.53 -4.82
CA ALA A 92 -13.31 -0.78 -5.13
C ALA A 92 -12.52 -1.37 -3.93
N VAL A 93 -11.83 -0.53 -3.17
CA VAL A 93 -11.16 -0.93 -1.93
C VAL A 93 -12.18 -1.30 -0.86
N MET A 94 -13.26 -0.52 -0.68
CA MET A 94 -14.33 -0.83 0.28
C MET A 94 -15.00 -2.17 -0.02
N ASP A 95 -15.29 -2.45 -1.29
CA ASP A 95 -15.90 -3.72 -1.70
C ASP A 95 -15.01 -4.93 -1.42
N SER A 96 -13.69 -4.72 -1.35
CA SER A 96 -12.70 -5.77 -1.08
C SER A 96 -12.49 -6.03 0.42
N ILE A 97 -12.97 -5.14 1.31
CA ILE A 97 -12.78 -5.25 2.76
C ILE A 97 -13.37 -6.56 3.33
N PRO A 98 -14.63 -6.95 3.04
CA PRO A 98 -15.24 -8.12 3.68
C PRO A 98 -14.51 -9.42 3.35
N VAL A 99 -14.04 -9.56 2.11
CA VAL A 99 -13.26 -10.72 1.66
C VAL A 99 -11.90 -10.77 2.34
N THR A 100 -11.23 -9.61 2.46
CA THR A 100 -9.93 -9.54 3.15
C THR A 100 -10.10 -9.87 4.64
N LEU A 101 -11.13 -9.34 5.28
CA LEU A 101 -11.42 -9.60 6.69
C LEU A 101 -11.73 -11.07 6.95
N SER A 102 -12.48 -11.75 6.07
CA SER A 102 -12.77 -13.17 6.25
C SER A 102 -11.50 -14.02 6.17
N LEU A 103 -10.59 -13.71 5.23
CA LEU A 103 -9.30 -14.38 5.10
C LEU A 103 -8.39 -14.10 6.30
N VAL A 104 -8.27 -12.85 6.72
CA VAL A 104 -7.46 -12.45 7.88
C VAL A 104 -7.98 -13.12 9.15
N PHE A 105 -9.30 -13.14 9.35
CA PHE A 105 -9.90 -13.77 10.51
C PHE A 105 -9.67 -15.28 10.51
N GLY A 106 -9.87 -15.96 9.38
CA GLY A 106 -9.59 -17.39 9.25
C GLY A 106 -8.12 -17.72 9.52
N ALA A 107 -7.19 -16.96 8.94
CA ALA A 107 -5.76 -17.11 9.19
C ALA A 107 -5.39 -16.85 10.66
N ALA A 108 -5.98 -15.84 11.29
CA ALA A 108 -5.75 -15.52 12.69
C ALA A 108 -6.20 -16.65 13.62
N VAL A 109 -7.38 -17.25 13.36
CA VAL A 109 -7.87 -18.40 14.14
C VAL A 109 -6.90 -19.57 14.02
N LEU A 110 -6.49 -19.94 12.81
CA LEU A 110 -5.53 -21.02 12.60
C LEU A 110 -4.19 -20.72 13.29
N TRP A 111 -3.68 -19.50 13.14
CA TRP A 111 -2.44 -19.06 13.76
C TRP A 111 -2.48 -19.15 15.28
N VAL A 112 -3.58 -18.71 15.91
CA VAL A 112 -3.77 -18.79 17.35
C VAL A 112 -3.84 -20.24 17.82
N VAL A 113 -4.61 -21.09 17.15
CA VAL A 113 -4.75 -22.51 17.50
C VAL A 113 -3.40 -23.21 17.43
N VAL A 114 -2.67 -23.04 16.32
CA VAL A 114 -1.34 -23.64 16.13
C VAL A 114 -0.34 -23.11 17.15
N SER A 115 -0.33 -21.79 17.39
CA SER A 115 0.58 -21.17 18.37
C SER A 115 0.32 -21.65 19.79
N ILE A 116 -0.95 -21.86 20.17
CA ILE A 116 -1.31 -22.40 21.48
C ILE A 116 -0.84 -23.85 21.60
N ILE A 117 -1.09 -24.70 20.60
CA ILE A 117 -0.64 -26.11 20.63
C ILE A 117 0.88 -26.18 20.76
N ILE A 118 1.61 -25.45 19.91
CA ILE A 118 3.07 -25.40 19.96
C ILE A 118 3.55 -24.86 21.31
N GLY A 119 2.92 -23.80 21.83
CA GLY A 119 3.25 -23.22 23.13
C GLY A 119 3.03 -24.19 24.30
N ILE A 120 1.95 -24.98 24.27
CA ILE A 120 1.67 -26.02 25.27
C ILE A 120 2.69 -27.15 25.16
N VAL A 121 2.97 -27.64 23.95
CA VAL A 121 3.97 -28.71 23.73
C VAL A 121 5.34 -28.24 24.22
N ALA A 122 5.78 -27.05 23.82
CA ALA A 122 7.06 -26.49 24.26
C ALA A 122 7.13 -26.35 25.80
N ALA A 123 6.05 -25.91 26.45
CA ALA A 123 6.00 -25.83 27.91
C ALA A 123 6.01 -27.20 28.58
N ALA A 124 5.38 -28.22 27.98
CA ALA A 124 5.30 -29.57 28.51
C ALA A 124 6.59 -30.39 28.26
N THR A 125 7.32 -30.11 27.19
CA THR A 125 8.61 -30.74 26.86
C THR A 125 9.80 -29.96 27.41
N ARG A 126 9.55 -28.94 28.24
CA ARG A 126 10.57 -28.11 28.88
C ARG A 126 11.57 -29.00 29.62
N ASP A 127 12.86 -28.79 29.38
CA ASP A 127 13.98 -29.62 29.87
C ASP A 127 14.10 -31.04 29.28
N SER A 128 13.36 -31.38 28.23
CA SER A 128 13.56 -32.62 27.47
C SER A 128 14.57 -32.46 26.33
N TRP A 129 15.05 -33.58 25.76
CA TRP A 129 15.87 -33.63 24.55
C TRP A 129 15.29 -32.94 23.31
N LEU A 130 13.97 -32.64 23.28
CA LEU A 130 13.31 -31.86 22.22
C LEU A 130 13.36 -30.34 22.49
N ASP A 131 13.79 -29.90 23.67
CA ASP A 131 13.87 -28.49 24.12
C ASP A 131 15.33 -27.96 24.17
N LYS A 132 16.35 -28.82 23.99
CA LYS A 132 17.76 -28.44 23.80
C LYS A 132 18.12 -28.35 22.33
#